data_AF-A0A163JKE3-F1
#
_entry.id   AF-A0A163JKE3-F1
#
_cell.length_a   1.000
_cell.length_b   1.000
_cell.length_c   1.000
_cell.angle_alpha   90.00
_cell.angle_beta   90.00
_cell.angle_gamma   90.00
#
_symmetry.space_group_name_H-M   'P 1'
#
loop_
_entity.id
_entity.type
_entity.pdbx_description
1 polymer ?
#
loop_
_entity_poly.entity_id
_entity_poly.type
_entity_poly.pdbx_seq_one_letter_code
_entity_poly.pdbx_strand_id
1 'polypeptide(L)'
;MSSEQNNAMGPVQPASDEAKQVFHQVKEQVVAQLHKLRHDDKVHGLHEMDDLDKISEYKLYQYAVEEVSYGWNYFGKIEVDDDKFIHCRAHKYHDGRVDFYSLHTEPDNAVWTRDDPLVYFTD
;
A
#
# COMPACT_ATOMS: atom_id res chain seq x y z
N MET A 1 9.17 -20.43 -11.79
CA MET A 1 10.47 -19.74 -11.71
C MET A 1 10.16 -18.26 -11.79
N SER A 2 10.37 -17.63 -10.65
CA SER A 2 9.77 -16.40 -10.13
C SER A 2 10.14 -15.17 -10.94
N SER A 3 9.13 -14.39 -11.33
CA SER A 3 9.25 -13.05 -11.91
C SER A 3 9.72 -11.99 -10.89
N GLU A 4 10.61 -12.38 -9.96
CA GLU A 4 11.25 -11.49 -8.99
C GLU A 4 12.53 -10.84 -9.56
N GLN A 5 12.94 -11.18 -10.79
CA GLN A 5 14.17 -10.68 -11.41
C GLN A 5 14.02 -9.37 -12.20
N ASN A 6 12.81 -8.85 -12.40
CA ASN A 6 12.59 -7.52 -12.98
C ASN A 6 11.82 -6.67 -11.98
N ASN A 7 12.51 -6.22 -10.94
CA ASN A 7 11.97 -5.19 -10.06
C ASN A 7 11.88 -3.88 -10.85
N ALA A 8 10.74 -3.65 -11.49
CA ALA A 8 10.44 -2.40 -12.21
C ALA A 8 10.14 -1.25 -11.24
N MET A 9 10.01 -1.56 -9.94
CA MET A 9 9.98 -0.56 -8.89
C MET A 9 11.32 0.18 -8.83
N GLY A 10 11.27 1.50 -8.91
CA GLY A 10 12.41 2.36 -8.66
C GLY A 10 12.93 2.25 -7.23
N PRO A 11 14.03 2.96 -6.90
CA PRO A 11 14.59 2.93 -5.56
C PRO A 11 13.58 3.44 -4.52
N VAL A 12 13.53 2.78 -3.35
CA VAL A 12 12.71 3.23 -2.22
C VAL A 12 13.26 4.56 -1.70
N GLN A 13 12.38 5.55 -1.60
CA GLN A 13 12.67 6.92 -1.19
C GLN A 13 11.85 7.31 0.05
N PRO A 14 12.34 8.24 0.88
CA PRO A 14 11.55 8.79 1.98
C PRO A 14 10.36 9.59 1.43
N ALA A 15 9.23 9.60 2.13
CA ALA A 15 8.00 10.27 1.70
C ALA A 15 8.20 11.72 1.19
N SER A 16 8.03 11.93 -0.11
CA SER A 16 8.03 13.25 -0.75
C SER A 16 6.64 13.89 -0.69
N ASP A 17 6.56 15.21 -0.88
CA ASP A 17 5.27 15.92 -0.82
C ASP A 17 4.33 15.53 -1.97
N GLU A 18 4.87 15.21 -3.14
CA GLU A 18 4.08 14.66 -4.25
C GLU A 18 3.51 13.29 -3.89
N ALA A 19 4.33 12.38 -3.36
CA ALA A 19 3.86 11.05 -2.98
C ALA A 19 2.81 11.13 -1.87
N LYS A 20 2.98 12.02 -0.88
CA LYS A 20 1.96 12.27 0.15
C LYS A 20 0.64 12.73 -0.46
N GLN A 21 0.67 13.60 -1.47
CA GLN A 21 -0.56 14.04 -2.15
C GLN A 21 -1.23 12.89 -2.92
N VAL A 22 -0.46 12.05 -3.61
CA VAL A 22 -0.98 10.86 -4.30
C VAL A 22 -1.71 9.95 -3.31
N PHE A 23 -1.06 9.58 -2.21
CA PHE A 23 -1.65 8.69 -1.20
C PHE A 23 -2.78 9.35 -0.39
N HIS A 24 -2.81 10.68 -0.31
CA HIS A 24 -3.92 11.42 0.28
C HIS A 24 -5.20 11.32 -0.57
N GLN A 25 -5.09 11.39 -1.90
CA GLN A 25 -6.24 11.28 -2.81
C GLN A 25 -6.91 9.90 -2.77
N VAL A 26 -6.11 8.84 -2.56
CA VAL A 26 -6.63 7.47 -2.48
C VAL A 26 -7.00 7.03 -1.06
N LYS A 27 -6.80 7.88 -0.05
CA LYS A 27 -7.00 7.53 1.36
C LYS A 27 -8.36 6.90 1.65
N GLU A 28 -9.43 7.49 1.13
CA GLU A 28 -10.79 6.98 1.38
C GLU A 28 -10.98 5.57 0.79
N GLN A 29 -10.42 5.32 -0.39
CA GLN A 29 -10.48 4.02 -1.06
C GLN A 29 -9.65 2.97 -0.30
N VAL A 30 -8.46 3.35 0.16
CA VAL A 30 -7.59 2.51 1.00
C VAL A 30 -8.28 2.13 2.30
N VAL A 31 -8.85 3.10 3.03
CA VAL A 31 -9.57 2.85 4.27
C VAL A 31 -10.78 1.94 4.05
N ALA A 32 -11.54 2.14 2.97
CA ALA A 32 -12.65 1.27 2.62
C ALA A 32 -12.20 -0.17 2.33
N GLN A 33 -11.07 -0.34 1.62
CA GLN A 33 -10.49 -1.66 1.36
C GLN A 33 -10.00 -2.34 2.65
N LEU A 34 -9.35 -1.62 3.56
CA LEU A 34 -8.95 -2.14 4.87
C LEU A 34 -10.16 -2.60 5.69
N HIS A 35 -11.23 -1.82 5.70
CA HIS A 35 -12.47 -2.20 6.38
C HIS A 35 -13.10 -3.46 5.78
N LYS A 36 -13.00 -3.63 4.45
CA LYS A 36 -13.48 -4.82 3.76
C LYS A 36 -12.64 -6.04 4.12
N LEU A 37 -11.30 -5.95 4.04
CA LEU A 37 -10.39 -7.02 4.44
C LEU A 37 -10.66 -7.46 5.88
N ARG A 38 -10.79 -6.51 6.81
CA ARG A 38 -11.16 -6.82 8.20
C ARG A 38 -12.51 -7.52 8.33
N HIS A 39 -13.51 -7.11 7.54
CA HIS A 39 -14.82 -7.76 7.56
C HIS A 39 -14.71 -9.21 7.08
N ASP A 40 -13.99 -9.43 5.97
CA ASP A 40 -13.79 -10.74 5.37
C ASP A 40 -12.99 -11.66 6.32
N ASP A 41 -11.93 -11.16 6.96
CA ASP A 41 -11.16 -11.88 7.99
C ASP A 41 -12.01 -12.32 9.18
N LYS A 42 -12.86 -11.43 9.68
CA LYS A 42 -13.76 -11.74 10.80
C LYS A 42 -14.80 -12.79 10.42
N VAL A 43 -15.24 -12.80 9.17
CA VAL A 43 -16.20 -13.78 8.63
C VAL A 43 -15.53 -15.14 8.41
N HIS A 44 -14.26 -15.14 7.99
CA HIS A 44 -13.52 -16.36 7.63
C HIS A 44 -12.61 -16.91 8.74
N GLY A 45 -12.41 -16.18 9.83
CA GLY A 45 -11.57 -16.59 10.96
C GLY A 45 -10.08 -16.66 10.61
N LEU A 46 -9.63 -15.82 9.67
CA LEU A 46 -8.27 -15.85 9.13
C LEU A 46 -7.25 -15.10 10.02
N HIS A 47 -7.73 -14.22 10.93
CA HIS A 47 -6.90 -13.48 11.91
C HIS A 47 -5.80 -12.58 11.32
N GLU A 48 -5.74 -12.36 10.00
CA GLU A 48 -4.66 -11.61 9.31
C GLU A 48 -4.71 -10.09 9.61
N MET A 49 -5.90 -9.57 9.94
CA MET A 49 -6.19 -8.18 10.30
C MET A 49 -6.53 -7.98 11.78
N ASP A 50 -6.37 -9.01 12.62
CA ASP A 50 -6.67 -8.91 14.07
C ASP A 50 -5.82 -7.83 14.75
N ASP A 51 -4.61 -7.60 14.24
CA ASP A 51 -3.74 -6.56 14.77
C ASP A 51 -4.20 -5.15 14.39
N LEU A 52 -4.99 -4.93 13.33
CA LEU A 52 -5.44 -3.59 12.92
C LEU A 52 -6.83 -3.23 13.49
N ASP A 53 -6.89 -3.02 14.80
CA ASP A 53 -8.15 -2.83 15.51
C ASP A 53 -8.79 -1.44 15.24
N LYS A 54 -7.96 -0.41 15.01
CA LYS A 54 -8.35 0.94 14.58
C LYS A 54 -7.27 1.57 13.72
N ILE A 55 -7.68 2.31 12.68
CA ILE A 55 -6.78 3.19 11.93
C ILE A 55 -6.69 4.50 12.74
N SER A 56 -5.61 4.67 13.48
CA SER A 56 -5.34 5.86 14.30
C SER A 56 -4.59 6.94 13.50
N GLU A 57 -3.81 6.52 12.50
CA GLU A 57 -3.00 7.39 11.66
C GLU A 57 -3.12 7.03 10.17
N TYR A 58 -2.65 7.92 9.30
CA TYR A 58 -2.48 7.61 7.87
C TYR A 58 -1.33 8.46 7.34
N LYS A 59 -0.12 7.92 7.45
CA LYS A 59 1.10 8.68 7.22
C LYS A 59 2.04 7.89 6.31
N LEU A 60 2.32 8.45 5.14
CA LEU A 60 3.29 7.89 4.22
C LEU A 60 4.69 7.96 4.83
N TYR A 61 5.35 6.81 4.94
CA TYR A 61 6.70 6.68 5.49
C TYR A 61 7.75 6.65 4.38
N GLN A 62 7.57 5.72 3.45
CA GLN A 62 8.43 5.50 2.29
C GLN A 62 7.59 5.26 1.06
N TYR A 63 8.17 5.53 -0.10
CA TYR A 63 7.53 5.24 -1.37
C TYR A 63 8.54 4.80 -2.41
N ALA A 64 8.06 4.16 -3.46
CA ALA A 64 8.80 3.90 -4.67
C ALA A 64 7.88 4.13 -5.88
N VAL A 65 8.50 4.35 -7.04
CA VAL A 65 7.77 4.67 -8.27
C VAL A 65 8.22 3.75 -9.38
N GLU A 66 7.26 3.21 -10.13
CA GLU A 66 7.47 2.49 -11.37
C GLU A 66 6.83 3.30 -12.51
N GLU A 67 7.61 3.61 -13.54
CA GLU A 67 7.11 4.27 -14.74
C GLU A 67 6.45 3.24 -15.68
N VAL A 68 5.24 3.52 -16.13
CA VAL A 68 4.47 2.66 -17.02
C VAL A 68 3.88 3.46 -18.18
N SER A 69 3.44 2.80 -19.24
CA SER A 69 3.01 3.43 -20.49
C SER A 69 1.89 4.49 -20.38
N TYR A 70 1.13 4.49 -19.29
CA TYR A 70 -0.02 5.38 -19.07
C TYR A 70 0.11 6.27 -17.82
N GLY A 71 1.28 6.28 -17.16
CA GLY A 71 1.48 7.03 -15.93
C GLY A 71 2.58 6.47 -15.05
N TRP A 72 2.35 6.51 -13.74
CA TRP A 72 3.29 6.08 -12.72
C TRP A 72 2.56 5.27 -11.66
N ASN A 73 3.08 4.09 -11.35
CA ASN A 73 2.67 3.32 -10.18
C ASN A 73 3.46 3.80 -8.98
N TYR A 74 2.75 4.28 -7.98
CA TYR A 74 3.27 4.63 -6.68
C TYR A 74 3.05 3.46 -5.73
N PHE A 75 4.14 2.96 -5.16
CA PHE A 75 4.14 2.01 -4.06
C PHE A 75 4.43 2.78 -2.79
N GLY A 76 3.61 2.64 -1.77
CA GLY A 76 3.70 3.44 -0.56
C GLY A 76 3.61 2.58 0.68
N LYS A 77 4.57 2.75 1.58
CA LYS A 77 4.52 2.22 2.94
C LYS A 77 3.85 3.25 3.84
N ILE A 78 2.67 2.94 4.34
CA ILE A 78 1.81 3.86 5.08
C ILE A 78 1.62 3.34 6.50
N GLU A 79 2.00 4.16 7.46
CA GLU A 79 1.73 3.96 8.89
C GLU A 79 0.24 4.22 9.15
N VAL A 80 -0.46 3.20 9.65
CA VAL A 80 -1.91 3.22 9.92
C VAL A 80 -2.24 3.12 11.41
N ASP A 81 -1.32 2.60 12.21
CA ASP A 81 -1.36 2.55 13.67
C ASP A 81 0.07 2.39 14.22
N ASP A 82 0.25 2.44 15.54
CA ASP A 82 1.56 2.29 16.18
C ASP A 82 2.27 0.99 15.74
N ASP A 83 3.39 1.16 15.02
CA ASP A 83 4.21 0.08 14.42
C ASP A 83 3.46 -0.83 13.41
N LYS A 84 2.32 -0.37 12.88
CA LYS A 84 1.53 -1.07 11.87
C LYS A 84 1.52 -0.30 10.57
N PHE A 85 1.99 -0.96 9.54
CA PHE A 85 2.16 -0.41 8.21
C PHE A 85 1.36 -1.23 7.21
N ILE A 86 0.90 -0.57 6.17
CA ILE A 86 0.36 -1.21 4.98
C ILE A 86 1.20 -0.81 3.78
N HIS A 87 1.32 -1.71 2.82
CA HIS A 87 1.89 -1.37 1.52
C HIS A 87 0.73 -1.16 0.54
N CYS A 88 0.65 0.04 -0.01
CA CYS A 88 -0.42 0.47 -0.90
C CYS A 88 0.14 0.79 -2.28
N ARG A 89 -0.60 0.39 -3.31
CA ARG A 89 -0.33 0.74 -4.70
C ARG A 89 -1.37 1.73 -5.20
N ALA A 90 -0.91 2.85 -5.73
CA ALA A 90 -1.75 3.86 -6.38
C ALA A 90 -1.22 4.12 -7.79
N HIS A 91 -2.11 4.33 -8.75
CA HIS A 91 -1.74 4.65 -10.13
C HIS A 91 -2.03 6.12 -10.41
N LYS A 92 -1.00 6.89 -10.73
CA LYS A 92 -1.12 8.28 -11.18
C LYS A 92 -0.99 8.32 -12.70
N TYR A 93 -2.07 8.70 -13.39
CA TYR A 93 -2.07 8.85 -14.84
C TYR A 93 -1.36 10.15 -15.27
N HIS A 94 -0.94 10.21 -16.53
CA HIS A 94 -0.33 11.43 -17.11
C HIS A 94 -1.26 12.66 -17.09
N ASP A 95 -2.58 12.47 -17.03
CA ASP A 95 -3.57 13.55 -16.93
C ASP A 95 -3.74 14.09 -15.49
N GLY A 96 -3.04 13.51 -14.51
CA GLY A 96 -3.08 13.90 -13.11
C GLY A 96 -4.13 13.19 -12.26
N ARG A 97 -4.96 12.32 -12.84
CA ARG A 97 -5.86 11.44 -12.08
C ARG A 97 -5.04 10.46 -11.24
N VAL A 98 -5.53 10.14 -10.04
CA VAL A 98 -4.95 9.12 -9.16
C VAL A 98 -6.03 8.12 -8.79
N ASP A 99 -5.79 6.85 -9.09
CA ASP A 99 -6.66 5.74 -8.70
C ASP A 99 -5.96 4.84 -7.68
N PHE A 100 -6.71 4.35 -6.69
CA PHE A 100 -6.25 3.26 -5.84
C PHE A 100 -6.20 1.98 -6.68
N TYR A 101 -5.11 1.23 -6.59
CA TYR A 101 -4.96 -0.03 -7.31
C TYR A 101 -5.19 -1.21 -6.38
N SER A 102 -4.33 -1.37 -5.38
CA SER A 102 -4.38 -2.51 -4.46
C SER A 102 -3.60 -2.25 -3.17
N LEU A 103 -3.82 -3.14 -2.20
CA LEU A 103 -2.99 -3.30 -1.01
C LEU A 103 -2.17 -4.56 -1.18
N HIS A 104 -0.94 -4.55 -0.68
CA HIS A 104 -0.16 -5.77 -0.61
C HIS A 104 -0.71 -6.64 0.52
N THR A 105 -1.21 -7.81 0.16
CA THR A 105 -1.78 -8.79 1.08
C THR A 105 -1.22 -10.17 0.74
N GLU A 106 -0.59 -10.81 1.70
CA GLU A 106 -0.22 -12.22 1.67
C GLU A 106 -1.31 -13.06 2.36
N PRO A 107 -1.45 -14.35 2.04
CA PRO A 107 -2.52 -15.20 2.58
C PRO A 107 -2.51 -15.44 4.10
N ASP A 108 -1.55 -14.89 4.84
CA ASP A 108 -1.55 -14.89 6.32
C ASP A 108 -1.17 -13.50 6.87
N ASN A 109 -0.98 -12.49 6.02
CA ASN A 109 -0.44 -11.20 6.44
C ASN A 109 -0.80 -10.04 5.51
N ALA A 110 -1.41 -8.99 6.06
CA ALA A 110 -1.53 -7.71 5.35
C ALA A 110 -1.14 -6.48 6.21
N VAL A 111 -0.52 -6.71 7.37
CA VAL A 111 0.08 -5.66 8.22
C VAL A 111 1.59 -5.89 8.32
N TRP A 112 2.34 -4.86 7.97
CA TRP A 112 3.79 -4.85 7.98
C TRP A 112 4.30 -4.05 9.17
N THR A 113 5.51 -4.34 9.62
CA THR A 113 6.21 -3.58 10.65
C THR A 113 7.03 -2.46 10.03
N ARG A 114 7.63 -1.59 10.84
CA ARG A 114 8.53 -0.54 10.35
C ARG A 114 9.76 -1.06 9.61
N ASP A 115 10.28 -2.22 10.00
CA ASP A 115 11.52 -2.78 9.45
C ASP A 115 11.30 -3.58 8.15
N ASP A 116 10.06 -3.96 7.87
CA ASP A 116 9.73 -4.70 6.65
C ASP A 116 9.98 -3.86 5.39
N PRO A 117 10.70 -4.39 4.39
CA PRO A 117 11.00 -3.62 3.19
C PRO A 117 9.74 -3.38 2.36
N LEU A 118 9.62 -2.18 1.78
CA LEU A 118 8.69 -1.96 0.69
C LEU A 118 9.19 -2.73 -0.53
N VAL A 119 8.42 -3.73 -0.95
CA VAL A 119 8.73 -4.60 -2.10
C VAL A 119 7.78 -4.32 -3.26
N TYR A 120 8.15 -4.79 -4.44
CA TYR A 120 7.24 -4.80 -5.58
C TYR A 120 6.21 -5.91 -5.43
N PHE A 121 4.97 -5.59 -5.77
CA PHE A 121 3.83 -6.52 -5.68
C PHE A 121 2.82 -6.20 -6.80
N THR A 122 2.05 -7.21 -7.22
CA THR A 122 1.18 -7.13 -8.42
C THR A 122 -0.29 -7.43 -8.17
N ASP A 123 -0.55 -8.04 -7.02
CA ASP A 123 -1.81 -8.36 -6.36
C ASP A 123 -2.66 -7.12 -6.08
#